data_AF-A0A5X6ETG4-F1
#
_entry.id   AF-A0A5X6ETG4-F1
#
_cell.length_a   1.000
_cell.length_b   1.000
_cell.length_c   1.000
_cell.angle_alpha   90.00
_cell.angle_beta   90.00
_cell.angle_gamma   90.00
#
_symmetry.space_group_name_H-M   'P 1'
#
loop_
_entity.id
_entity.type
_entity.pdbx_description
1 polymer ?
#
loop_
_entity_poly.entity_id
_entity_poly.type
_entity_poly.pdbx_seq_one_letter_code
_entity_poly.pdbx_strand_id
1 'polypeptide(L)'
;MKCGFILNKGYCLKFFFFFIPVSFASPVLAADTAVYSQEVLKNAFVDAVKEMHHNNPLQFSDASPSDINDIADVFSRRVSMFDSPLKQNYELHPWNMAISSLIGDLSKKTVPVAAFDSDNLNYTDNFLLYKITTSDYSIYTSINKLVTEIIAHLPPLVVQPYKEPGISTDVNVSLNAGKSWHEVTRNWDKNAATWKTPEAMTNWGLNRMNAYYAYALGITGEGVNIGILDSGILSQHPEFQGKNAQGERRVQTVITDGVFYASHPHYLSTVNPETGTPDGSIPKKNGEYVKGERFHLSGEFDPAINDEHGTWMSGILAARRDGNGIQGVAFNANLFMANTGGTDDDRFNGSEDLDYNLFKASFDALAAKNVILVNESWGNKSRDEVENNVGNVRNDAAENLSALRRAYRSFWDKLQGGHKTWMDAMLDAGREYHYVQVIGSGNGSEDANPMLRGDMPFFYPDVESRWLVVTGFDESGAQVYSQCGVAKWWCIMGGTGMPSTHVLGGYVPNSNGTSTSTPNISGAMALIAQRFPWMTSEQVREVLLTTSTLQLQDDPSLVVGNTVG
;
A
#
# COMPACT_ATOMS: atom_id res chain seq x y z
N MET A 1 16.81 39.74 12.61
CA MET A 1 17.09 40.87 13.52
C MET A 1 16.00 41.93 13.38
N LYS A 2 15.53 42.44 14.54
CA LYS A 2 14.69 43.62 14.80
C LYS A 2 13.17 43.53 14.60
N CYS A 3 12.50 43.29 15.73
CA CYS A 3 11.15 43.72 16.07
C CYS A 3 11.01 45.26 16.05
N GLY A 4 9.78 45.73 15.81
CA GLY A 4 9.35 47.09 16.10
C GLY A 4 7.85 47.15 16.38
N PHE A 5 7.48 47.16 17.66
CA PHE A 5 6.13 47.45 18.17
C PHE A 5 5.94 48.96 18.25
N ILE A 6 4.78 49.49 17.81
CA ILE A 6 4.16 50.71 18.36
C ILE A 6 2.65 50.46 18.52
N LEU A 7 2.19 50.56 19.77
CA LEU A 7 0.79 50.58 20.20
C LEU A 7 0.24 52.01 20.17
N ASN A 8 -1.01 52.20 19.74
CA ASN A 8 -1.89 53.16 20.40
C ASN A 8 -3.38 52.77 20.32
N LYS A 9 -4.08 53.07 21.42
CA LYS A 9 -5.44 52.70 21.88
C LYS A 9 -6.54 53.28 20.95
N GLY A 10 -7.79 52.83 20.89
CA GLY A 10 -8.67 51.90 21.61
C GLY A 10 -9.97 51.81 20.76
N TYR A 11 -10.76 50.75 20.80
CA TYR A 11 -11.91 50.59 21.68
C TYR A 11 -12.28 49.11 21.73
N CYS A 12 -12.50 48.63 22.94
CA CYS A 12 -12.85 47.26 23.27
C CYS A 12 -14.38 47.13 23.26
N LEU A 13 -14.94 46.27 22.41
CA LEU A 13 -16.28 45.72 22.61
C LEU A 13 -16.15 44.20 22.79
N LYS A 14 -16.39 43.76 24.02
CA LYS A 14 -16.37 42.36 24.45
C LYS A 14 -17.56 41.62 23.83
N PHE A 15 -17.30 40.64 22.97
CA PHE A 15 -18.14 39.45 22.86
C PHE A 15 -17.38 38.29 23.50
N PHE A 16 -17.88 37.84 24.65
CA PHE A 16 -17.46 36.60 25.28
C PHE A 16 -17.97 35.43 24.42
N PHE A 17 -17.11 34.87 23.57
CA PHE A 17 -17.25 33.48 23.17
C PHE A 17 -16.34 32.64 24.07
N PHE A 18 -16.95 31.74 24.83
CA PHE A 18 -16.26 30.66 25.52
C PHE A 18 -15.52 29.83 24.47
N PHE A 19 -14.22 30.06 24.29
CA PHE A 19 -13.33 29.05 23.74
C PHE A 19 -13.14 27.99 24.83
N ILE A 20 -13.95 26.94 24.79
CA ILE A 20 -13.52 25.66 25.33
C ILE A 20 -12.46 25.17 24.33
N PRO A 21 -11.18 25.01 24.72
CA PRO A 21 -10.28 24.22 23.90
C PRO A 21 -10.80 22.80 23.97
N VAL A 22 -11.56 22.38 22.95
CA VAL A 22 -11.71 20.97 22.67
C VAL A 22 -10.34 20.53 22.18
N SER A 23 -9.52 20.05 23.11
CA SER A 23 -8.36 19.23 22.79
C SER A 23 -8.88 18.07 21.95
N PHE A 24 -8.72 18.15 20.63
CA PHE A 24 -8.71 16.97 19.79
C PHE A 24 -7.44 16.21 20.16
N ALA A 25 -7.57 15.38 21.20
CA ALA A 25 -6.72 14.22 21.32
C ALA A 25 -7.08 13.33 20.13
N SER A 26 -6.28 13.39 19.06
CA SER A 26 -6.01 12.18 18.29
C SER A 26 -5.70 11.08 19.32
N PRO A 27 -6.16 9.83 19.15
CA PRO A 27 -5.52 8.75 19.86
C PRO A 27 -4.10 8.69 19.29
N VAL A 28 -3.18 9.45 19.90
CA VAL A 28 -1.80 9.04 19.97
C VAL A 28 -1.90 7.66 20.58
N LEU A 29 -1.77 6.62 19.76
CA LEU A 29 -1.38 5.32 20.26
C LEU A 29 -0.08 5.60 21.00
N ALA A 30 -0.18 5.66 22.33
CA ALA A 30 0.90 6.10 23.17
C ALA A 30 2.12 5.25 22.86
N ALA A 31 3.24 5.89 22.54
CA ALA A 31 4.54 5.23 22.51
C ALA A 31 4.88 4.53 23.86
N ASP A 32 4.09 4.79 24.90
CA ASP A 32 4.19 4.23 26.25
C ASP A 32 3.43 2.91 26.49
N THR A 33 2.82 2.27 25.48
CA THR A 33 2.19 0.94 25.69
C THR A 33 3.10 -0.24 25.37
N ALA A 34 4.33 -0.02 24.90
CA ALA A 34 5.27 -1.11 24.65
C ALA A 34 5.94 -1.55 25.97
N VAL A 35 5.61 -2.75 26.44
CA VAL A 35 6.21 -3.39 27.64
C VAL A 35 7.75 -3.41 27.59
N TYR A 36 8.33 -3.38 26.38
CA TYR A 36 9.78 -3.36 26.12
C TYR A 36 10.23 -2.08 25.41
N SER A 37 10.02 -0.93 26.04
CA SER A 37 10.59 0.35 25.60
C SER A 37 12.12 0.29 25.58
N GLN A 38 12.75 1.22 24.85
CA GLN A 38 14.21 1.31 24.79
C GLN A 38 14.84 1.46 26.19
N GLU A 39 14.20 2.25 27.05
CA GLU A 39 14.61 2.46 28.43
C GLU A 39 14.50 1.18 29.28
N VAL A 40 13.41 0.41 29.12
CA VAL A 40 13.22 -0.87 29.82
C VAL A 40 14.28 -1.88 29.39
N LEU A 41 14.57 -1.97 28.09
CA LEU A 41 15.60 -2.87 27.55
C LEU A 41 17.00 -2.48 28.02
N LYS A 42 17.30 -1.17 28.07
CA LYS A 42 18.56 -0.65 28.59
C LYS A 42 18.75 -1.05 30.05
N ASN A 43 17.74 -0.82 30.89
CA ASN A 43 17.81 -1.10 32.32
C ASN A 43 17.95 -2.61 32.61
N ALA A 44 17.19 -3.45 31.91
CA ALA A 44 17.30 -4.91 32.03
C ALA A 44 18.70 -5.41 31.64
N PHE A 45 19.34 -4.81 30.62
CA PHE A 45 20.72 -5.12 30.25
C PHE A 45 21.73 -4.76 31.34
N VAL A 46 21.62 -3.54 31.87
CA VAL A 46 22.52 -3.06 32.92
C VAL A 46 22.41 -3.94 34.17
N ASP A 47 21.20 -4.32 34.56
CA ASP A 47 20.96 -5.14 35.74
C ASP A 47 21.44 -6.59 35.55
N ALA A 48 21.24 -7.17 34.36
CA ALA A 48 21.79 -8.47 34.02
C ALA A 48 23.32 -8.53 34.11
N VAL A 49 24.02 -7.51 33.61
CA VAL A 49 25.49 -7.45 33.70
C VAL A 49 25.95 -7.35 35.16
N LYS A 50 25.25 -6.58 36.00
CA LYS A 50 25.54 -6.49 37.44
C LYS A 50 25.34 -7.84 38.14
N GLU A 51 24.25 -8.54 37.85
CA GLU A 51 23.95 -9.84 38.45
C GLU A 51 24.96 -10.89 38.02
N MET A 52 25.35 -10.92 36.74
CA MET A 52 26.42 -11.79 36.28
C MET A 52 27.78 -11.45 36.89
N HIS A 53 28.09 -10.15 37.09
CA HIS A 53 29.31 -9.74 37.80
C HIS A 53 29.29 -10.20 39.26
N HIS A 54 28.15 -10.10 39.95
CA HIS A 54 28.01 -10.60 41.31
C HIS A 54 28.26 -12.12 41.38
N ASN A 55 27.71 -12.87 40.44
CA ASN A 55 27.85 -14.32 40.37
C ASN A 55 29.24 -14.79 39.89
N ASN A 56 29.94 -13.96 39.10
CA ASN A 56 31.31 -14.21 38.64
C ASN A 56 32.11 -12.91 38.46
N PRO A 57 32.74 -12.39 39.54
CA PRO A 57 33.38 -11.07 39.53
C PRO A 57 34.50 -10.93 38.50
N LEU A 58 35.16 -12.03 38.15
CA LEU A 58 36.25 -12.08 37.19
C LEU A 58 35.79 -11.86 35.74
N GLN A 59 34.49 -12.03 35.45
CA GLN A 59 33.96 -11.96 34.09
C GLN A 59 33.80 -10.50 33.60
N PHE A 60 33.66 -9.53 34.52
CA PHE A 60 33.41 -8.12 34.21
C PHE A 60 34.29 -7.15 35.02
N SER A 61 35.38 -7.61 35.64
CA SER A 61 36.23 -6.81 36.55
C SER A 61 36.82 -5.55 35.93
N ASP A 62 36.95 -5.52 34.60
CA ASP A 62 37.64 -4.45 33.86
C ASP A 62 36.67 -3.54 33.10
N ALA A 63 35.35 -3.78 33.19
CA ALA A 63 34.34 -2.95 32.53
C ALA A 63 33.94 -1.79 33.44
N SER A 64 34.10 -0.55 32.96
CA SER A 64 33.64 0.61 33.72
C SER A 64 32.11 0.73 33.67
N PRO A 65 31.47 1.36 34.67
CA PRO A 65 30.03 1.65 34.60
C PRO A 65 29.61 2.46 33.37
N SER A 66 30.49 3.29 32.81
CA SER A 66 30.25 4.00 31.55
C SER A 66 30.19 3.04 30.36
N ASP A 67 31.12 2.09 30.26
CA ASP A 67 31.16 1.13 29.15
C ASP A 67 29.88 0.29 29.11
N ILE A 68 29.40 -0.15 30.27
CA ILE A 68 28.17 -0.95 30.39
C ILE A 68 26.96 -0.15 29.91
N ASN A 69 26.88 1.15 30.24
CA ASN A 69 25.76 2.00 29.84
C ASN A 69 25.75 2.31 28.34
N ASP A 70 26.92 2.57 27.75
CA ASP A 70 27.04 2.83 26.30
C ASP A 70 26.62 1.60 25.50
N ILE A 71 27.01 0.41 25.95
CA ILE A 71 26.62 -0.85 25.31
C ILE A 71 25.13 -1.13 25.50
N ALA A 72 24.57 -0.84 26.67
CA ALA A 72 23.13 -0.94 26.91
C ALA A 72 22.33 0.00 25.99
N ASP A 73 22.88 1.19 25.69
CA ASP A 73 22.30 2.13 24.72
C ASP A 73 22.37 1.59 23.28
N VAL A 74 23.46 0.94 22.89
CA VAL A 74 23.56 0.29 21.58
C VAL A 74 22.61 -0.91 21.48
N PHE A 75 22.58 -1.76 22.50
CA PHE A 75 21.69 -2.91 22.60
C PHE A 75 20.21 -2.48 22.49
N SER A 76 19.79 -1.52 23.31
CA SER A 76 18.40 -1.06 23.33
C SER A 76 17.97 -0.45 22.00
N ARG A 77 18.85 0.31 21.33
CA ARG A 77 18.62 0.83 19.96
C ARG A 77 18.51 -0.29 18.94
N ARG A 78 19.45 -1.24 18.91
CA ARG A 78 19.45 -2.33 17.93
C ARG A 78 18.25 -3.26 18.10
N VAL A 79 17.90 -3.63 19.34
CA VAL A 79 16.69 -4.39 19.65
C VAL A 79 15.42 -3.60 19.31
N SER A 80 15.46 -2.26 19.32
CA SER A 80 14.37 -1.41 18.83
C SER A 80 14.24 -1.34 17.31
N MET A 81 15.31 -1.64 16.57
CA MET A 81 15.30 -1.71 15.11
C MET A 81 14.76 -3.04 14.57
N PHE A 82 14.56 -4.05 15.43
CA PHE A 82 13.85 -5.28 15.07
C PHE A 82 12.35 -5.06 15.24
N ASP A 83 11.69 -4.73 14.12
CA ASP A 83 10.23 -4.65 14.05
C ASP A 83 9.65 -6.06 13.89
N SER A 84 9.69 -6.85 14.98
CA SER A 84 9.00 -8.12 15.04
C SER A 84 7.77 -8.00 15.94
N PRO A 85 6.58 -8.43 15.49
CA PRO A 85 5.43 -8.64 16.36
C PRO A 85 5.73 -9.47 17.62
N LEU A 86 6.83 -10.25 17.62
CA LEU A 86 7.39 -10.95 18.79
C LEU A 86 7.75 -10.00 19.95
N LYS A 87 8.20 -8.77 19.66
CA LYS A 87 8.61 -7.79 20.67
C LYS A 87 7.43 -7.15 21.39
N GLN A 88 6.30 -6.98 20.71
CA GLN A 88 5.16 -6.26 21.26
C GLN A 88 4.12 -7.20 21.88
N ASN A 89 4.07 -8.46 21.44
CA ASN A 89 2.95 -9.36 21.75
C ASN A 89 3.34 -10.78 22.21
N TYR A 90 4.63 -11.10 22.36
CA TYR A 90 5.10 -12.43 22.80
C TYR A 90 6.17 -12.35 23.89
N GLU A 91 6.35 -13.43 24.64
CA GLU A 91 7.46 -13.61 25.59
C GLU A 91 8.79 -13.58 24.82
N LEU A 92 9.72 -12.69 25.22
CA LEU A 92 11.07 -12.70 24.69
C LEU A 92 11.76 -13.99 25.15
N HIS A 93 12.00 -14.90 24.22
CA HIS A 93 12.79 -16.11 24.48
C HIS A 93 14.25 -15.92 24.06
N PRO A 94 15.20 -16.63 24.71
CA PRO A 94 16.62 -16.52 24.38
C PRO A 94 16.95 -16.78 22.90
N TRP A 95 16.16 -17.63 22.24
CA TRP A 95 16.33 -17.99 20.82
C TRP A 95 15.77 -16.93 19.85
N ASN A 96 14.90 -16.04 20.34
CA ASN A 96 14.23 -15.00 19.56
C ASN A 96 15.00 -13.67 19.61
N MET A 97 15.85 -13.48 20.63
CA MET A 97 16.82 -12.39 20.66
C MET A 97 17.99 -12.73 19.73
N ALA A 98 18.06 -12.05 18.58
CA ALA A 98 19.13 -12.29 17.63
C ALA A 98 20.48 -11.98 18.27
N ILE A 99 21.43 -12.92 18.19
CA ILE A 99 22.81 -12.73 18.66
C ILE A 99 23.44 -11.46 18.02
N SER A 100 23.04 -11.09 16.80
CA SER A 100 23.47 -9.84 16.15
C SER A 100 23.00 -8.55 16.83
N SER A 101 21.88 -8.58 17.57
CA SER A 101 21.34 -7.42 18.31
C SER A 101 22.16 -7.06 19.55
N LEU A 102 22.89 -8.04 20.09
CA LEU A 102 23.78 -7.88 21.25
C LEU A 102 25.22 -7.54 20.86
N ILE A 103 25.68 -7.94 19.66
CA ILE A 103 27.12 -8.18 19.43
C ILE A 103 27.63 -7.63 18.09
N GLY A 104 26.76 -7.18 17.18
CA GLY A 104 27.18 -6.89 15.80
C GLY A 104 27.62 -8.16 15.06
N ASP A 105 28.18 -7.98 13.85
CA ASP A 105 28.56 -9.09 12.96
C ASP A 105 29.73 -9.93 13.53
N LEU A 106 29.39 -11.10 14.07
CA LEU A 106 30.32 -12.09 14.64
C LEU A 106 31.25 -12.75 13.62
N SER A 107 31.08 -12.53 12.31
CA SER A 107 32.00 -13.06 11.29
C SER A 107 33.38 -12.39 11.33
N LYS A 108 33.49 -11.21 11.95
CA LYS A 108 34.76 -10.49 12.18
C LYS A 108 35.45 -10.95 13.47
N LYS A 109 35.83 -12.23 13.52
CA LYS A 109 36.34 -12.92 14.73
C LYS A 109 37.69 -12.46 15.28
N THR A 110 38.36 -11.47 14.68
CA THR A 110 39.70 -11.06 15.12
C THR A 110 39.91 -9.57 14.90
N VAL A 111 39.54 -8.75 15.88
CA VAL A 111 40.15 -7.42 16.05
C VAL A 111 41.35 -7.62 16.99
N PRO A 112 42.60 -7.44 16.54
CA PRO A 112 43.77 -7.55 17.40
C PRO A 112 43.69 -6.53 18.54
N VAL A 113 44.16 -6.89 19.74
CA VAL A 113 44.18 -5.96 20.89
C VAL A 113 44.94 -4.65 20.59
N ALA A 114 45.85 -4.70 19.62
CA ALA A 114 46.62 -3.54 19.17
C ALA A 114 45.85 -2.57 18.23
N ALA A 115 44.63 -2.89 17.80
CA ALA A 115 43.80 -2.03 16.94
C ALA A 115 42.81 -1.16 17.72
N PHE A 116 42.89 -1.16 19.06
CA PHE A 116 42.01 -0.40 19.94
C PHE A 116 42.53 1.04 20.12
N ASP A 117 42.04 1.95 19.27
CA ASP A 117 42.22 3.40 19.45
C ASP A 117 41.06 3.95 20.30
N SER A 118 41.36 4.73 21.35
CA SER A 118 40.41 5.15 22.39
C SER A 118 39.33 6.13 21.90
N ASP A 119 39.48 6.67 20.69
CA ASP A 119 38.66 7.76 20.18
C ASP A 119 37.56 7.30 19.20
N ASN A 120 37.33 5.99 19.07
CA ASN A 120 36.37 5.43 18.11
C ASN A 120 35.21 4.72 18.81
N LEU A 121 33.95 4.99 18.42
CA LEU A 121 32.73 4.33 18.93
C LEU A 121 32.76 2.78 18.79
N ASN A 122 33.62 2.25 17.93
CA ASN A 122 33.91 0.82 17.80
C ASN A 122 34.72 0.23 18.98
N TYR A 123 35.31 1.05 19.87
CA TYR A 123 36.11 0.60 21.01
C TYR A 123 35.23 -0.04 22.09
N THR A 124 34.16 0.64 22.49
CA THR A 124 33.25 0.19 23.56
C THR A 124 32.45 -1.04 23.14
N ASP A 125 31.95 -1.07 21.90
CA ASP A 125 31.24 -2.21 21.31
C ASP A 125 32.09 -3.49 21.30
N ASN A 126 33.42 -3.41 21.15
CA ASN A 126 34.31 -4.58 20.99
C ASN A 126 35.03 -5.02 22.28
N PHE A 127 35.22 -4.15 23.27
CA PHE A 127 35.99 -4.47 24.49
C PHE A 127 35.23 -5.39 25.46
N LEU A 128 33.96 -5.09 25.76
CA LEU A 128 33.12 -5.98 26.56
C LEU A 128 32.84 -7.29 25.80
N LEU A 129 32.72 -7.21 24.47
CA LEU A 129 32.67 -8.35 23.54
C LEU A 129 33.86 -9.28 23.76
N TYR A 130 35.07 -8.74 23.72
CA TYR A 130 36.31 -9.48 23.93
C TYR A 130 36.32 -10.16 25.32
N LYS A 131 35.86 -9.47 26.37
CA LYS A 131 35.77 -10.07 27.71
C LYS A 131 34.71 -11.18 27.82
N ILE A 132 33.56 -11.02 27.18
CA ILE A 132 32.49 -12.05 27.13
C ILE A 132 32.93 -13.26 26.27
N THR A 133 33.82 -13.07 25.30
CA THR A 133 34.15 -14.07 24.26
C THR A 133 35.51 -14.75 24.40
N THR A 134 36.42 -14.27 25.25
CA THR A 134 37.80 -14.78 25.38
C THR A 134 37.94 -16.05 26.23
N SER A 135 36.86 -16.57 26.82
CA SER A 135 36.84 -17.92 27.37
C SER A 135 36.47 -18.93 26.27
N ASP A 136 37.49 -19.56 25.69
CA ASP A 136 37.39 -20.49 24.57
C ASP A 136 36.35 -21.61 24.82
N TYR A 137 35.60 -22.00 23.77
CA TYR A 137 34.40 -22.87 23.79
C TYR A 137 33.13 -22.31 24.50
N SER A 138 33.23 -21.27 25.32
CA SER A 138 32.11 -20.75 26.14
C SER A 138 31.33 -19.59 25.52
N ILE A 139 31.69 -19.13 24.31
CA ILE A 139 31.11 -17.95 23.65
C ILE A 139 29.58 -18.03 23.60
N TYR A 140 29.02 -19.12 23.07
CA TYR A 140 27.57 -19.33 23.00
C TYR A 140 26.93 -19.47 24.39
N THR A 141 27.62 -20.11 25.33
CA THR A 141 27.10 -20.33 26.69
C THR A 141 27.03 -19.02 27.49
N SER A 142 28.03 -18.17 27.39
CA SER A 142 28.08 -16.87 28.07
C SER A 142 27.08 -15.88 27.48
N ILE A 143 26.93 -15.88 26.14
CA ILE A 143 25.90 -15.08 25.45
C ILE A 143 24.50 -15.55 25.88
N ASN A 144 24.23 -16.87 25.85
CA ASN A 144 22.93 -17.40 26.25
C ASN A 144 22.63 -17.11 27.73
N LYS A 145 23.64 -17.15 28.61
CA LYS A 145 23.49 -16.74 30.02
C LYS A 145 23.13 -15.27 30.13
N LEU A 146 23.84 -14.39 29.44
CA LEU A 146 23.54 -12.95 29.45
C LEU A 146 22.13 -12.67 28.93
N VAL A 147 21.74 -13.29 27.82
CA VAL A 147 20.37 -13.19 27.27
C VAL A 147 19.33 -13.67 28.28
N THR A 148 19.58 -14.80 28.93
CA THR A 148 18.67 -15.36 29.93
C THR A 148 18.52 -14.43 31.12
N GLU A 149 19.61 -13.83 31.58
CA GLU A 149 19.62 -12.87 32.68
C GLU A 149 18.91 -11.56 32.32
N ILE A 150 19.12 -11.05 31.10
CA ILE A 150 18.39 -9.88 30.57
C ILE A 150 16.89 -10.15 30.64
N ILE A 151 16.45 -11.31 30.17
CA ILE A 151 15.03 -11.70 30.18
C ILE A 151 14.49 -11.79 31.61
N ALA A 152 15.28 -12.29 32.58
CA ALA A 152 14.88 -12.36 33.98
C ALA A 152 14.64 -10.98 34.62
N HIS A 153 15.28 -9.93 34.10
CA HIS A 153 15.12 -8.55 34.55
C HIS A 153 14.06 -7.76 33.77
N LEU A 154 13.41 -8.36 32.77
CA LEU A 154 12.32 -7.71 32.04
C LEU A 154 10.99 -7.81 32.81
N PRO A 155 10.12 -6.80 32.70
CA PRO A 155 8.78 -6.89 33.26
C PRO A 155 8.01 -8.06 32.62
N PRO A 156 7.22 -8.82 33.42
CA PRO A 156 6.42 -9.92 32.89
C PRO A 156 5.40 -9.40 31.88
N LEU A 157 5.31 -10.07 30.73
CA LEU A 157 4.39 -9.65 29.67
C LEU A 157 2.93 -9.80 30.15
N VAL A 158 2.13 -8.75 29.96
CA VAL A 158 0.68 -8.92 29.89
C VAL A 158 0.38 -9.35 28.45
N VAL A 159 0.29 -10.66 28.23
CA VAL A 159 -0.08 -11.23 26.94
C VAL A 159 -1.48 -10.74 26.58
N GLN A 160 -1.58 -9.78 25.66
CA GLN A 160 -2.82 -9.61 24.91
C GLN A 160 -2.98 -10.87 24.07
N PRO A 161 -4.09 -11.62 24.17
CA PRO A 161 -4.25 -12.84 23.41
C PRO A 161 -4.15 -12.51 21.92
N TYR A 162 -3.04 -12.93 21.31
CA TYR A 162 -2.87 -12.93 19.87
C TYR A 162 -4.00 -13.75 19.28
N LYS A 163 -4.94 -13.07 18.64
CA LYS A 163 -6.01 -13.69 17.88
C LYS A 163 -5.52 -13.81 16.45
N GLU A 164 -4.88 -14.93 16.16
CA GLU A 164 -4.48 -15.31 14.81
C GLU A 164 -5.70 -15.18 13.89
N PRO A 165 -5.65 -14.37 12.82
CA PRO A 165 -6.75 -14.37 11.88
C PRO A 165 -6.74 -15.76 11.20
N GLY A 166 -7.94 -16.31 10.99
CA GLY A 166 -8.19 -17.75 10.91
C GLY A 166 -7.21 -18.57 10.07
N ILE A 167 -6.52 -19.51 10.71
CA ILE A 167 -5.78 -20.57 10.04
C ILE A 167 -6.75 -21.71 9.68
N SER A 168 -6.66 -22.17 8.42
CA SER A 168 -7.40 -23.29 7.83
C SER A 168 -6.95 -24.68 8.33
N THR A 169 -6.07 -24.76 9.32
CA THR A 169 -5.66 -26.00 9.98
C THR A 169 -5.80 -25.82 11.48
N ASP A 170 -6.20 -26.89 12.17
CA ASP A 170 -6.54 -26.88 13.59
C ASP A 170 -5.25 -26.76 14.44
N VAL A 171 -4.61 -25.60 14.36
CA VAL A 171 -3.36 -25.24 15.04
C VAL A 171 -3.54 -25.44 16.54
N ASN A 172 -4.72 -25.08 17.06
CA ASN A 172 -5.10 -25.32 18.44
C ASN A 172 -5.07 -26.81 18.80
N VAL A 173 -5.66 -27.69 17.99
CA VAL A 173 -5.59 -29.15 18.23
C VAL A 173 -4.16 -29.66 18.15
N SER A 174 -3.35 -29.16 17.23
CA SER A 174 -1.95 -29.60 17.05
C SER A 174 -1.03 -29.13 18.18
N LEU A 175 -1.17 -27.88 18.64
CA LEU A 175 -0.47 -27.34 19.81
C LEU A 175 -0.92 -28.04 21.09
N ASN A 176 -2.23 -28.28 21.25
CA ASN A 176 -2.78 -29.03 22.39
C ASN A 176 -2.35 -30.51 22.39
N ALA A 177 -1.97 -31.06 21.24
CA ALA A 177 -1.37 -32.39 21.11
C ALA A 177 0.16 -32.40 21.38
N GLY A 178 0.73 -31.28 21.84
CA GLY A 178 2.14 -31.18 22.24
C GLY A 178 3.12 -30.93 21.09
N LYS A 179 2.63 -30.60 19.88
CA LYS A 179 3.51 -30.19 18.78
C LYS A 179 4.01 -28.78 19.01
N SER A 180 5.27 -28.54 18.68
CA SER A 180 5.85 -27.20 18.76
C SER A 180 5.26 -26.27 17.70
N TRP A 181 5.26 -24.97 17.97
CA TRP A 181 4.96 -23.93 16.96
C TRP A 181 5.75 -24.15 15.66
N HIS A 182 7.01 -24.59 15.78
CA HIS A 182 7.88 -24.92 14.66
C HIS A 182 7.30 -26.04 13.76
N GLU A 183 6.75 -27.10 14.35
CA GLU A 183 6.16 -28.25 13.63
C GLU A 183 4.79 -27.93 13.03
N VAL A 184 4.03 -27.03 13.65
CA VAL A 184 2.66 -26.71 13.21
C VAL A 184 2.63 -25.61 12.15
N THR A 185 3.59 -24.67 12.18
CA THR A 185 3.55 -23.48 11.31
C THR A 185 4.50 -23.50 10.11
N ARG A 186 5.55 -24.35 10.07
CA ARG A 186 6.53 -24.28 8.96
C ARG A 186 6.17 -24.99 7.66
N ASN A 187 5.08 -25.76 7.60
CA ASN A 187 4.64 -26.29 6.30
C ASN A 187 3.70 -25.30 5.60
N TRP A 188 4.24 -24.14 5.26
CA TRP A 188 3.52 -23.04 4.61
C TRP A 188 2.92 -23.47 3.27
N ASP A 189 3.63 -24.30 2.50
CA ASP A 189 3.14 -24.83 1.23
C ASP A 189 1.88 -25.67 1.43
N LYS A 190 1.86 -26.53 2.46
CA LYS A 190 0.69 -27.35 2.79
C LYS A 190 -0.48 -26.49 3.29
N ASN A 191 -0.20 -25.48 4.11
CA ASN A 191 -1.24 -24.57 4.61
C ASN A 191 -1.80 -23.71 3.46
N ALA A 192 -0.96 -23.14 2.60
CA ALA A 192 -1.41 -22.40 1.41
C ALA A 192 -2.20 -23.30 0.46
N ALA A 193 -1.84 -24.57 0.32
CA ALA A 193 -2.57 -25.52 -0.51
C ALA A 193 -4.03 -25.74 -0.06
N THR A 194 -4.35 -25.61 1.24
CA THR A 194 -5.75 -25.76 1.71
C THR A 194 -6.64 -24.59 1.28
N TRP A 195 -6.06 -23.48 0.85
CA TRP A 195 -6.79 -22.31 0.34
C TRP A 195 -7.04 -22.34 -1.16
N LYS A 196 -6.46 -23.31 -1.89
CA LYS A 196 -6.72 -23.53 -3.32
C LYS A 196 -8.04 -24.28 -3.55
N THR A 197 -9.16 -23.64 -3.20
CA THR A 197 -10.50 -24.17 -3.47
C THR A 197 -10.87 -24.01 -4.95
N PRO A 198 -11.86 -24.74 -5.47
CA PRO A 198 -12.35 -24.54 -6.84
C PRO A 198 -12.74 -23.07 -7.13
N GLU A 199 -13.43 -22.43 -6.18
CA GLU A 199 -13.77 -21.00 -6.20
C GLU A 199 -12.52 -20.11 -6.31
N ALA A 200 -11.52 -20.29 -5.43
CA ALA A 200 -10.32 -19.46 -5.44
C ALA A 200 -9.48 -19.67 -6.71
N MET A 201 -9.42 -20.91 -7.21
CA MET A 201 -8.69 -21.26 -8.42
C MET A 201 -9.28 -20.67 -9.70
N THR A 202 -10.50 -20.11 -9.67
CA THR A 202 -11.03 -19.34 -10.82
C THR A 202 -10.20 -18.09 -11.08
N ASN A 203 -9.65 -17.47 -10.03
CA ASN A 203 -8.73 -16.35 -10.13
C ASN A 203 -7.30 -16.86 -10.10
N TRP A 204 -6.75 -17.12 -11.29
CA TRP A 204 -5.38 -17.61 -11.45
C TRP A 204 -4.34 -16.63 -10.85
N GLY A 205 -4.67 -15.33 -10.81
CA GLY A 205 -3.84 -14.27 -10.24
C GLY A 205 -3.50 -14.51 -8.76
N LEU A 206 -4.40 -15.15 -7.99
CA LEU A 206 -4.14 -15.50 -6.58
C LEU A 206 -2.93 -16.41 -6.42
N ASN A 207 -2.75 -17.37 -7.34
CA ASN A 207 -1.60 -18.26 -7.32
C ASN A 207 -0.32 -17.49 -7.66
N ARG A 208 -0.37 -16.63 -8.68
CA ARG A 208 0.80 -15.91 -9.17
C ARG A 208 1.36 -14.92 -8.17
N MET A 209 0.49 -14.24 -7.42
CA MET A 209 0.90 -13.31 -6.36
C MET A 209 1.15 -13.98 -5.00
N ASN A 210 1.09 -15.33 -4.92
CA ASN A 210 1.24 -16.08 -3.67
C ASN A 210 0.19 -15.72 -2.58
N ALA A 211 -1.00 -15.27 -2.97
CA ALA A 211 -2.04 -14.83 -2.01
C ALA A 211 -2.46 -15.93 -1.03
N TYR A 212 -2.39 -17.20 -1.45
CA TYR A 212 -2.71 -18.35 -0.59
C TYR A 212 -1.87 -18.44 0.69
N TYR A 213 -0.63 -17.95 0.67
CA TYR A 213 0.20 -17.87 1.87
C TYR A 213 -0.30 -16.80 2.84
N ALA A 214 -0.77 -15.67 2.31
CA ALA A 214 -1.41 -14.63 3.11
C ALA A 214 -2.69 -15.17 3.76
N TYR A 215 -3.53 -15.88 2.99
CA TYR A 215 -4.75 -16.49 3.54
C TYR A 215 -4.45 -17.56 4.59
N ALA A 216 -3.40 -18.36 4.40
CA ALA A 216 -2.93 -19.32 5.40
C ALA A 216 -2.53 -18.67 6.74
N LEU A 217 -2.19 -17.38 6.71
CA LEU A 217 -1.90 -16.53 7.87
C LEU A 217 -3.13 -15.72 8.34
N GLY A 218 -4.31 -15.95 7.77
CA GLY A 218 -5.54 -15.20 8.06
C GLY A 218 -5.66 -13.83 7.41
N ILE A 219 -4.71 -13.46 6.56
CA ILE A 219 -4.67 -12.14 5.94
C ILE A 219 -5.57 -12.18 4.71
N THR A 220 -6.71 -11.52 4.76
CA THR A 220 -7.83 -11.59 3.79
C THR A 220 -8.28 -10.20 3.29
N GLY A 221 -7.62 -9.14 3.74
CA GLY A 221 -8.00 -7.74 3.54
C GLY A 221 -8.93 -7.19 4.62
N GLU A 222 -9.30 -7.99 5.64
CA GLU A 222 -10.23 -7.58 6.69
C GLU A 222 -9.78 -6.30 7.40
N GLY A 223 -10.71 -5.35 7.54
CA GLY A 223 -10.47 -4.06 8.22
C GLY A 223 -9.78 -3.00 7.36
N VAL A 224 -9.39 -3.32 6.13
CA VAL A 224 -8.76 -2.37 5.20
C VAL A 224 -9.82 -1.67 4.37
N ASN A 225 -9.75 -0.34 4.30
CA ASN A 225 -10.63 0.49 3.49
C ASN A 225 -9.99 0.80 2.13
N ILE A 226 -10.69 0.49 1.05
CA ILE A 226 -10.21 0.69 -0.32
C ILE A 226 -11.22 1.55 -1.07
N GLY A 227 -10.73 2.61 -1.72
CA GLY A 227 -11.51 3.43 -2.64
C GLY A 227 -11.44 2.85 -4.05
N ILE A 228 -12.52 3.00 -4.80
CA ILE A 228 -12.57 2.69 -6.22
C ILE A 228 -13.22 3.89 -6.91
N LEU A 229 -12.61 4.38 -7.98
CA LEU A 229 -13.25 5.30 -8.91
C LEU A 229 -13.39 4.55 -10.23
N ASP A 230 -14.61 4.32 -10.68
CA ASP A 230 -14.90 3.58 -11.92
C ASP A 230 -16.32 3.93 -12.42
N SER A 231 -16.89 3.18 -13.37
CA SER A 231 -18.26 3.38 -13.87
C SER A 231 -19.36 2.92 -12.89
N GLY A 232 -19.11 2.99 -11.59
CA GLY A 232 -20.04 2.57 -10.55
C GLY A 232 -20.12 1.06 -10.34
N ILE A 233 -20.89 0.65 -9.33
CA ILE A 233 -20.96 -0.75 -8.88
C ILE A 233 -22.40 -1.18 -8.66
N LEU A 234 -22.75 -2.39 -9.10
CA LEU A 234 -23.96 -3.07 -8.64
C LEU A 234 -23.70 -3.63 -7.23
N SER A 235 -23.87 -2.81 -6.19
CA SER A 235 -23.54 -3.19 -4.81
C SER A 235 -24.41 -4.33 -4.28
N GLN A 236 -25.56 -4.57 -4.92
CA GLN A 236 -26.49 -5.65 -4.60
C GLN A 236 -26.07 -7.01 -5.20
N HIS A 237 -25.00 -7.07 -5.99
CA HIS A 237 -24.48 -8.34 -6.50
C HIS A 237 -24.24 -9.33 -5.35
N PRO A 238 -24.59 -10.63 -5.48
CA PRO A 238 -24.38 -11.62 -4.43
C PRO A 238 -22.94 -11.64 -3.91
N GLU A 239 -21.95 -11.49 -4.78
CA GLU A 239 -20.52 -11.46 -4.40
C GLU A 239 -20.09 -10.29 -3.51
N PHE A 240 -20.90 -9.22 -3.44
CA PHE A 240 -20.61 -8.04 -2.63
C PHE A 240 -21.40 -7.99 -1.32
N GLN A 241 -22.18 -9.04 -1.04
CA GLN A 241 -22.89 -9.15 0.22
C GLN A 241 -21.94 -9.50 1.37
N GLY A 242 -22.39 -9.22 2.59
CA GLY A 242 -21.61 -9.42 3.80
C GLY A 242 -21.44 -8.13 4.60
N LYS A 243 -20.98 -8.29 5.83
CA LYS A 243 -20.77 -7.19 6.77
C LYS A 243 -19.33 -7.14 7.24
N ASN A 244 -18.86 -5.92 7.51
CA ASN A 244 -17.57 -5.69 8.16
C ASN A 244 -17.68 -5.90 9.68
N ALA A 245 -16.55 -5.74 10.38
CA ALA A 245 -16.48 -5.89 11.84
C ALA A 245 -17.39 -4.91 12.61
N GLN A 246 -17.76 -3.79 12.00
CA GLN A 246 -18.67 -2.78 12.54
C GLN A 246 -20.15 -3.09 12.25
N GLY A 247 -20.45 -4.16 11.52
CA GLY A 247 -21.82 -4.57 11.17
C GLY A 247 -22.42 -3.81 9.99
N GLU A 248 -21.63 -3.00 9.31
CA GLU A 248 -21.99 -2.27 8.08
C GLU A 248 -21.76 -3.15 6.85
N ARG A 249 -22.34 -2.79 5.71
CA ARG A 249 -22.06 -3.49 4.44
C ARG A 249 -20.58 -3.35 4.11
N ARG A 250 -19.95 -4.46 3.70
CA ARG A 250 -18.53 -4.47 3.30
C ARG A 250 -18.29 -3.63 2.04
N VAL A 251 -19.22 -3.70 1.08
CA VAL A 251 -19.20 -2.91 -0.15
C VAL A 251 -20.23 -1.79 -0.05
N GLN A 252 -19.76 -0.56 -0.19
CA GLN A 252 -20.54 0.67 -0.06
C GLN A 252 -20.26 1.60 -1.25
N THR A 253 -21.21 2.48 -1.52
CA THR A 253 -21.06 3.56 -2.50
C THR A 253 -20.92 4.88 -1.76
N VAL A 254 -20.20 5.82 -2.37
CA VAL A 254 -20.15 7.21 -1.90
C VAL A 254 -20.98 8.10 -2.82
N ILE A 255 -21.36 9.26 -2.31
CA ILE A 255 -22.02 10.30 -3.08
C ILE A 255 -21.00 11.38 -3.40
N THR A 256 -20.94 11.77 -4.66
CA THR A 256 -20.17 12.88 -5.18
C THR A 256 -21.11 14.05 -5.45
N ASP A 257 -20.97 15.13 -4.68
CA ASP A 257 -21.83 16.32 -4.72
C ASP A 257 -21.01 17.60 -4.93
N GLY A 258 -21.55 18.55 -5.70
CA GLY A 258 -20.86 19.81 -5.94
C GLY A 258 -21.49 20.65 -7.03
N VAL A 259 -20.68 21.53 -7.62
CA VAL A 259 -21.03 22.30 -8.81
C VAL A 259 -19.91 22.17 -9.83
N PHE A 260 -20.26 22.09 -11.12
CA PHE A 260 -19.24 21.98 -12.16
C PHE A 260 -18.34 23.22 -12.19
N TYR A 261 -17.03 22.97 -12.30
CA TYR A 261 -15.99 24.00 -12.38
C TYR A 261 -16.06 24.77 -13.70
N ALA A 262 -16.37 24.06 -14.79
CA ALA A 262 -16.34 24.56 -16.15
C ALA A 262 -17.50 24.02 -16.99
N SER A 263 -17.66 24.61 -18.18
CA SER A 263 -18.60 24.10 -19.17
C SER A 263 -17.86 23.29 -20.23
N HIS A 264 -18.20 22.02 -20.37
CA HIS A 264 -17.60 21.06 -21.31
C HIS A 264 -18.69 20.11 -21.84
N PRO A 265 -18.50 19.43 -22.98
CA PRO A 265 -19.40 18.35 -23.37
C PRO A 265 -19.49 17.27 -22.28
N HIS A 266 -20.69 16.75 -22.00
CA HIS A 266 -20.83 15.49 -21.26
C HIS A 266 -20.35 14.31 -22.13
N TYR A 267 -20.02 13.21 -21.45
CA TYR A 267 -19.80 11.87 -22.02
C TYR A 267 -20.68 11.60 -23.25
N LEU A 268 -20.05 11.24 -24.37
CA LEU A 268 -20.72 10.73 -25.55
C LEU A 268 -20.18 9.34 -25.84
N SER A 269 -21.00 8.31 -25.64
CA SER A 269 -20.77 7.03 -26.29
C SER A 269 -22.02 6.59 -27.02
N THR A 270 -21.92 6.58 -28.36
CA THR A 270 -22.87 5.91 -29.25
C THR A 270 -22.15 5.29 -30.45
N VAL A 271 -20.84 5.03 -30.38
CA VAL A 271 -20.07 4.60 -31.56
C VAL A 271 -18.93 3.67 -31.16
N ASN A 272 -18.95 2.45 -31.71
CA ASN A 272 -17.81 1.55 -31.70
C ASN A 272 -16.64 2.22 -32.48
N PRO A 273 -15.47 2.40 -31.86
CA PRO A 273 -14.35 3.14 -32.46
C PRO A 273 -13.63 2.38 -33.58
N GLU A 274 -13.76 1.06 -33.66
CA GLU A 274 -13.16 0.24 -34.72
C GLU A 274 -14.02 0.22 -36.00
N THR A 275 -15.34 0.28 -35.84
CA THR A 275 -16.29 0.13 -36.96
C THR A 275 -17.02 1.42 -37.33
N GLY A 276 -16.97 2.46 -36.49
CA GLY A 276 -17.70 3.72 -36.69
C GLY A 276 -19.22 3.57 -36.64
N THR A 277 -19.73 2.42 -36.18
CA THR A 277 -21.17 2.15 -36.06
C THR A 277 -21.63 2.33 -34.62
N PRO A 278 -22.92 2.67 -34.38
CA PRO A 278 -23.49 2.49 -33.06
C PRO A 278 -23.23 1.08 -32.54
N ASP A 279 -22.58 0.99 -31.39
CA ASP A 279 -22.20 -0.29 -30.75
C ASP A 279 -23.40 -1.04 -30.16
N GLY A 280 -24.60 -0.47 -30.29
CA GLY A 280 -25.84 -1.00 -29.72
C GLY A 280 -26.05 -0.61 -28.27
N SER A 281 -25.13 0.15 -27.65
CA SER A 281 -25.34 0.77 -26.35
C SER A 281 -26.34 1.93 -26.46
N ILE A 282 -27.19 2.05 -25.43
CA ILE A 282 -28.16 3.13 -25.30
C ILE A 282 -27.37 4.46 -25.20
N PRO A 283 -27.75 5.55 -25.90
CA PRO A 283 -27.12 6.86 -25.68
C PRO A 283 -27.24 7.25 -24.21
N LYS A 284 -26.12 7.32 -23.47
CA LYS A 284 -26.18 7.43 -22.00
C LYS A 284 -26.32 8.86 -21.45
N LYS A 285 -25.99 9.90 -22.20
CA LYS A 285 -26.60 11.24 -22.08
C LYS A 285 -26.09 12.14 -23.20
N ASN A 286 -26.92 13.04 -23.69
CA ASN A 286 -26.49 14.13 -24.56
C ASN A 286 -26.62 15.43 -23.75
N GLY A 287 -25.53 16.19 -23.59
CA GLY A 287 -25.54 17.41 -22.79
C GLY A 287 -24.19 18.09 -22.65
N GLU A 288 -24.15 19.20 -21.93
CA GLU A 288 -22.95 19.90 -21.53
C GLU A 288 -22.92 19.96 -19.99
N TYR A 289 -21.73 19.77 -19.41
CA TYR A 289 -21.44 20.24 -18.08
C TYR A 289 -21.64 21.75 -18.14
N VAL A 290 -22.40 22.33 -17.20
CA VAL A 290 -22.61 23.78 -17.16
C VAL A 290 -21.94 24.32 -15.92
N LYS A 291 -20.97 25.23 -16.09
CA LYS A 291 -20.27 25.87 -14.98
C LYS A 291 -21.26 26.41 -13.95
N GLY A 292 -21.09 26.00 -12.70
CA GLY A 292 -21.92 26.40 -11.57
C GLY A 292 -23.24 25.64 -11.42
N GLU A 293 -23.61 24.78 -12.37
CA GLU A 293 -24.71 23.84 -12.20
C GLU A 293 -24.34 22.77 -11.18
N ARG A 294 -25.32 22.37 -10.35
CA ARG A 294 -25.13 21.34 -9.33
C ARG A 294 -25.08 19.95 -9.95
N PHE A 295 -24.19 19.12 -9.43
CA PHE A 295 -24.19 17.68 -9.66
C PHE A 295 -24.40 16.91 -8.37
N HIS A 296 -25.01 15.73 -8.52
CA HIS A 296 -25.20 14.72 -7.50
C HIS A 296 -25.04 13.36 -8.18
N LEU A 297 -23.99 12.63 -7.81
CA LEU A 297 -23.63 11.37 -8.47
C LEU A 297 -23.40 10.28 -7.43
N SER A 298 -24.13 9.17 -7.56
CA SER A 298 -23.99 7.99 -6.72
C SER A 298 -22.92 7.05 -7.27
N GLY A 299 -22.15 6.42 -6.37
CA GLY A 299 -21.28 5.29 -6.68
C GLY A 299 -22.02 4.02 -7.16
N GLU A 300 -23.34 3.94 -7.01
CA GLU A 300 -24.13 2.80 -7.48
C GLU A 300 -24.23 2.82 -9.00
N PHE A 301 -24.19 1.63 -9.61
CA PHE A 301 -24.39 1.44 -11.03
C PHE A 301 -25.74 2.00 -11.49
N ASP A 302 -25.70 2.94 -12.42
CA ASP A 302 -26.88 3.44 -13.13
C ASP A 302 -26.79 3.02 -14.60
N PRO A 303 -27.65 2.11 -15.10
CA PRO A 303 -27.59 1.66 -16.49
C PRO A 303 -27.87 2.77 -17.51
N ALA A 304 -28.45 3.90 -17.08
CA ALA A 304 -28.63 5.07 -17.93
C ALA A 304 -27.33 5.83 -18.17
N ILE A 305 -26.31 5.67 -17.32
CA ILE A 305 -25.06 6.44 -17.36
C ILE A 305 -23.84 5.54 -17.58
N ASN A 306 -23.85 4.37 -16.93
CA ASN A 306 -22.69 3.52 -16.75
C ASN A 306 -22.78 2.22 -17.56
N ASP A 307 -21.63 1.67 -17.91
CA ASP A 307 -21.46 0.27 -18.32
C ASP A 307 -21.18 -0.62 -17.09
N GLU A 308 -20.93 -1.89 -17.35
CA GLU A 308 -20.70 -2.90 -16.33
C GLU A 308 -19.28 -2.94 -15.75
N HIS A 309 -18.36 -2.09 -16.24
CA HIS A 309 -16.93 -2.18 -15.99
C HIS A 309 -16.56 -2.08 -14.50
N GLY A 310 -17.06 -1.08 -13.77
CA GLY A 310 -16.76 -0.92 -12.35
C GLY A 310 -17.25 -2.08 -11.48
N THR A 311 -18.35 -2.74 -11.89
CA THR A 311 -18.81 -3.98 -11.26
C THR A 311 -17.83 -5.13 -11.53
N TRP A 312 -17.29 -5.25 -12.74
CA TRP A 312 -16.29 -6.27 -13.06
C TRP A 312 -15.01 -6.05 -12.26
N MET A 313 -14.48 -4.84 -12.17
CA MET A 313 -13.21 -4.60 -11.48
C MET A 313 -13.31 -4.83 -9.96
N SER A 314 -14.46 -4.50 -9.38
CA SER A 314 -14.72 -4.74 -7.96
C SER A 314 -14.75 -6.23 -7.59
N GLY A 315 -15.13 -7.12 -8.52
CA GLY A 315 -15.14 -8.56 -8.32
C GLY A 315 -13.74 -9.14 -8.15
N ILE A 316 -12.80 -8.70 -8.99
CA ILE A 316 -11.38 -9.10 -8.91
C ILE A 316 -10.77 -8.71 -7.56
N LEU A 317 -11.12 -7.51 -7.10
CA LEU A 317 -10.61 -6.98 -5.85
C LEU A 317 -11.20 -7.69 -4.63
N ALA A 318 -12.52 -7.77 -4.54
CA ALA A 318 -13.18 -8.18 -3.30
C ALA A 318 -14.53 -8.89 -3.50
N ALA A 319 -14.69 -9.74 -4.53
CA ALA A 319 -15.74 -10.76 -4.48
C ALA A 319 -15.55 -11.61 -3.21
N ARG A 320 -16.65 -11.84 -2.47
CA ARG A 320 -16.61 -12.55 -1.19
C ARG A 320 -16.19 -14.00 -1.41
N ARG A 321 -15.63 -14.60 -0.37
CA ARG A 321 -15.34 -16.03 -0.35
C ARG A 321 -16.50 -16.78 0.30
N ASP A 322 -17.29 -17.50 -0.48
CA ASP A 322 -18.47 -18.23 -0.01
C ASP A 322 -18.60 -19.67 -0.52
N GLY A 323 -17.63 -20.14 -1.31
CA GLY A 323 -17.61 -21.45 -1.91
C GLY A 323 -18.26 -21.54 -3.29
N ASN A 324 -18.75 -20.43 -3.86
CA ASN A 324 -19.42 -20.38 -5.15
C ASN A 324 -18.80 -19.31 -6.04
N GLY A 325 -18.94 -19.46 -7.37
CA GLY A 325 -18.55 -18.39 -8.28
C GLY A 325 -17.05 -18.12 -8.30
N ILE A 326 -16.66 -16.94 -7.84
CA ILE A 326 -15.31 -16.40 -7.92
C ILE A 326 -14.81 -15.90 -6.56
N GLN A 327 -13.50 -15.70 -6.43
CA GLN A 327 -12.92 -15.08 -5.24
C GLN A 327 -12.10 -13.84 -5.59
N GLY A 328 -12.36 -12.74 -4.87
CA GLY A 328 -11.52 -11.55 -4.91
C GLY A 328 -10.20 -11.76 -4.15
N VAL A 329 -9.20 -10.93 -4.47
CA VAL A 329 -7.89 -10.96 -3.80
C VAL A 329 -8.02 -10.59 -2.31
N ALA A 330 -8.72 -9.51 -2.01
CA ALA A 330 -8.95 -9.01 -0.66
C ALA A 330 -10.44 -9.15 -0.28
N PHE A 331 -10.93 -10.39 -0.32
CA PHE A 331 -12.36 -10.72 -0.21
C PHE A 331 -13.06 -10.24 1.08
N ASN A 332 -12.31 -9.87 2.13
CA ASN A 332 -12.84 -9.28 3.36
C ASN A 332 -12.59 -7.77 3.51
N ALA A 333 -11.96 -7.10 2.54
CA ALA A 333 -11.75 -5.66 2.57
C ALA A 333 -13.05 -4.87 2.38
N ASN A 334 -13.08 -3.66 2.97
CA ASN A 334 -14.16 -2.70 2.79
C ASN A 334 -13.94 -1.92 1.48
N LEU A 335 -14.94 -1.91 0.60
CA LEU A 335 -14.89 -1.17 -0.65
C LEU A 335 -15.81 0.06 -0.60
N PHE A 336 -15.30 1.17 -1.09
CA PHE A 336 -16.04 2.41 -1.28
C PHE A 336 -15.94 2.83 -2.75
N MET A 337 -17.07 2.76 -3.47
CA MET A 337 -17.13 3.11 -4.89
C MET A 337 -17.58 4.56 -5.07
N ALA A 338 -16.79 5.34 -5.80
CA ALA A 338 -17.18 6.59 -6.45
C ALA A 338 -17.36 6.35 -7.95
N ASN A 339 -18.23 7.13 -8.58
CA ASN A 339 -18.57 6.97 -9.99
C ASN A 339 -17.88 8.06 -10.82
N THR A 340 -17.33 7.70 -11.98
CA THR A 340 -16.81 8.66 -12.96
C THR A 340 -17.93 9.48 -13.61
N GLY A 341 -19.14 8.93 -13.65
CA GLY A 341 -20.31 9.51 -14.29
C GLY A 341 -20.43 9.15 -15.77
N GLY A 342 -19.66 8.16 -16.24
CA GLY A 342 -19.64 7.70 -17.63
C GLY A 342 -19.33 6.20 -17.75
N THR A 343 -18.79 5.81 -18.91
CA THR A 343 -18.41 4.43 -19.27
C THR A 343 -16.89 4.29 -19.39
N ASP A 344 -16.37 3.07 -19.34
CA ASP A 344 -14.94 2.76 -19.51
C ASP A 344 -14.44 3.10 -20.92
N ASP A 345 -15.26 2.83 -21.94
CA ASP A 345 -14.93 3.06 -23.35
C ASP A 345 -15.08 4.52 -23.82
N ASP A 346 -15.34 5.45 -22.89
CA ASP A 346 -15.56 6.85 -23.28
C ASP A 346 -14.28 7.53 -23.77
N ARG A 347 -14.41 8.37 -24.81
CA ARG A 347 -13.31 9.16 -25.40
C ARG A 347 -13.24 10.61 -24.91
N PHE A 348 -14.12 11.02 -24.01
CA PHE A 348 -14.19 12.37 -23.43
C PHE A 348 -13.35 12.46 -22.16
N ASN A 349 -12.09 12.03 -22.25
CA ASN A 349 -11.11 12.10 -21.15
C ASN A 349 -9.92 13.00 -21.50
N GLY A 350 -10.09 13.97 -22.41
CA GLY A 350 -9.04 14.91 -22.82
C GLY A 350 -8.91 16.16 -21.95
N SER A 351 -8.02 17.08 -22.36
CA SER A 351 -7.79 18.36 -21.65
C SER A 351 -8.94 19.37 -21.76
N GLU A 352 -9.90 19.10 -22.66
CA GLU A 352 -11.12 19.88 -22.90
C GLU A 352 -12.38 19.18 -22.38
N ASP A 353 -12.21 18.06 -21.67
CA ASP A 353 -13.29 17.19 -21.22
C ASP A 353 -13.23 16.98 -19.70
N LEU A 354 -14.21 16.24 -19.17
CA LEU A 354 -14.44 16.02 -17.73
C LEU A 354 -14.45 17.32 -16.91
N ASP A 355 -14.65 17.22 -15.60
CA ASP A 355 -14.72 18.39 -14.74
C ASP A 355 -13.84 18.24 -13.50
N TYR A 356 -13.03 19.27 -13.23
CA TYR A 356 -12.15 19.31 -12.06
C TYR A 356 -12.92 19.10 -10.75
N ASN A 357 -14.03 19.82 -10.54
CA ASN A 357 -14.77 19.73 -9.27
C ASN A 357 -15.45 18.37 -9.12
N LEU A 358 -15.96 17.77 -10.21
CA LEU A 358 -16.55 16.43 -10.17
C LEU A 358 -15.54 15.40 -9.66
N PHE A 359 -14.36 15.34 -10.30
CA PHE A 359 -13.33 14.37 -9.92
C PHE A 359 -12.74 14.66 -8.55
N LYS A 360 -12.49 15.94 -8.21
CA LYS A 360 -12.01 16.30 -6.87
C LYS A 360 -13.03 15.88 -5.81
N ALA A 361 -14.31 16.13 -6.01
CA ALA A 361 -15.36 15.72 -5.08
C ALA A 361 -15.45 14.19 -4.93
N SER A 362 -15.24 13.42 -6.00
CA SER A 362 -15.15 11.95 -5.92
C SER A 362 -13.96 11.50 -5.06
N PHE A 363 -12.78 12.08 -5.25
CA PHE A 363 -11.62 11.78 -4.41
C PHE A 363 -11.82 12.20 -2.95
N ASP A 364 -12.46 13.34 -2.70
CA ASP A 364 -12.76 13.82 -1.34
C ASP A 364 -13.73 12.87 -0.62
N ALA A 365 -14.75 12.40 -1.34
CA ALA A 365 -15.73 11.45 -0.82
C ALA A 365 -15.09 10.09 -0.46
N LEU A 366 -14.12 9.63 -1.27
CA LEU A 366 -13.33 8.43 -0.97
C LEU A 366 -12.35 8.66 0.19
N ALA A 367 -11.67 9.80 0.22
CA ALA A 367 -10.75 10.18 1.30
C ALA A 367 -11.45 10.22 2.66
N ALA A 368 -12.70 10.70 2.69
CA ALA A 368 -13.54 10.72 3.90
C ALA A 368 -13.83 9.32 4.48
N LYS A 369 -13.59 8.25 3.71
CA LYS A 369 -13.68 6.85 4.15
C LYS A 369 -12.36 6.30 4.67
N ASN A 370 -11.33 7.14 4.79
CA ASN A 370 -10.00 6.79 5.29
C ASN A 370 -9.41 5.60 4.53
N VAL A 371 -9.53 5.63 3.20
CA VAL A 371 -9.01 4.59 2.31
C VAL A 371 -7.48 4.62 2.26
N ILE A 372 -6.84 3.47 2.11
CA ILE A 372 -5.38 3.39 1.92
C ILE A 372 -4.97 3.62 0.46
N LEU A 373 -5.89 3.38 -0.47
CA LEU A 373 -5.66 3.51 -1.90
C LEU A 373 -6.97 3.83 -2.61
N VAL A 374 -6.85 4.40 -3.81
CA VAL A 374 -7.93 4.54 -4.77
C VAL A 374 -7.55 3.75 -6.03
N ASN A 375 -8.33 2.71 -6.34
CA ASN A 375 -8.19 1.92 -7.54
C ASN A 375 -8.86 2.63 -8.72
N GLU A 376 -8.09 2.92 -9.75
CA GLU A 376 -8.50 3.63 -10.95
C GLU A 376 -8.22 2.77 -12.19
N SER A 377 -9.17 1.89 -12.48
CA SER A 377 -9.13 0.94 -13.61
C SER A 377 -9.85 1.45 -14.86
N TRP A 378 -10.51 2.61 -14.79
CA TRP A 378 -11.30 3.18 -15.89
C TRP A 378 -10.44 3.79 -17.00
N GLY A 379 -10.96 3.74 -18.23
CA GLY A 379 -10.33 4.17 -19.48
C GLY A 379 -10.08 5.67 -19.59
N ASN A 380 -9.05 6.05 -20.35
CA ASN A 380 -8.54 7.43 -20.41
C ASN A 380 -8.29 7.93 -21.83
N LYS A 381 -9.06 7.44 -22.82
CA LYS A 381 -8.84 7.92 -24.20
C LYS A 381 -9.38 9.34 -24.34
N SER A 382 -8.56 10.22 -24.89
CA SER A 382 -9.00 11.52 -25.38
C SER A 382 -9.55 11.38 -26.80
N ARG A 383 -10.42 12.30 -27.19
CA ARG A 383 -10.83 12.52 -28.58
C ARG A 383 -9.80 13.31 -29.37
N ASP A 384 -8.86 13.98 -28.69
CA ASP A 384 -7.64 14.50 -29.30
C ASP A 384 -6.59 13.39 -29.35
N GLU A 385 -6.28 12.92 -30.56
CA GLU A 385 -5.31 11.83 -30.75
C GLU A 385 -3.88 12.21 -30.36
N VAL A 386 -3.56 13.50 -30.26
CA VAL A 386 -2.24 13.94 -29.77
C VAL A 386 -2.08 13.58 -28.29
N GLU A 387 -3.14 13.71 -27.50
CA GLU A 387 -3.14 13.41 -26.06
C GLU A 387 -3.06 11.89 -25.78
N ASN A 388 -3.41 11.05 -26.76
CA ASN A 388 -3.28 9.59 -26.67
C ASN A 388 -1.88 9.08 -27.04
N ASN A 389 -1.03 9.91 -27.66
CA ASN A 389 0.27 9.47 -28.17
C ASN A 389 1.36 9.50 -27.09
N VAL A 390 1.46 8.41 -26.33
CA VAL A 390 2.44 8.22 -25.27
C VAL A 390 3.73 7.51 -25.73
N GLY A 391 4.00 7.54 -27.05
CA GLY A 391 5.16 6.89 -27.67
C GLY A 391 4.91 5.44 -28.07
N ASN A 392 5.82 4.87 -28.86
CA ASN A 392 5.73 3.51 -29.38
C ASN A 392 7.02 2.74 -29.06
N VAL A 393 6.89 1.49 -28.62
CA VAL A 393 8.03 0.62 -28.23
C VAL A 393 9.05 0.40 -29.35
N ARG A 394 8.70 0.67 -30.61
CA ARG A 394 9.61 0.57 -31.77
C ARG A 394 10.45 1.83 -32.00
N ASN A 395 10.08 2.94 -31.39
CA ASN A 395 10.79 4.21 -31.52
C ASN A 395 11.95 4.29 -30.52
N ASP A 396 12.87 5.23 -30.76
CA ASP A 396 13.92 5.49 -29.79
C ASP A 396 13.39 6.25 -28.56
N ALA A 397 14.24 6.27 -27.53
CA ALA A 397 13.99 6.97 -26.27
C ALA A 397 13.60 8.45 -26.42
N ALA A 398 14.28 9.17 -27.31
CA ALA A 398 14.10 10.60 -27.48
C ALA A 398 12.76 10.89 -28.18
N GLU A 399 12.40 10.07 -29.16
CA GLU A 399 11.10 10.11 -29.84
C GLU A 399 9.95 9.82 -28.89
N ASN A 400 10.07 8.77 -28.06
CA ASN A 400 9.06 8.41 -27.07
C ASN A 400 8.86 9.51 -26.02
N LEU A 401 9.95 10.06 -25.49
CA LEU A 401 9.87 11.19 -24.58
C LEU A 401 9.29 12.44 -25.24
N SER A 402 9.60 12.67 -26.52
CA SER A 402 9.04 13.79 -27.27
C SER A 402 7.53 13.62 -27.52
N ALA A 403 7.06 12.39 -27.75
CA ALA A 403 5.64 12.09 -27.89
C ALA A 403 4.89 12.35 -26.57
N LEU A 404 5.38 11.80 -25.46
CA LEU A 404 4.80 11.98 -24.13
C LEU A 404 4.68 13.47 -23.76
N ARG A 405 5.73 14.26 -24.00
CA ARG A 405 5.70 15.72 -23.75
C ARG A 405 4.69 16.47 -24.63
N ARG A 406 4.48 16.02 -25.88
CA ARG A 406 3.45 16.61 -26.75
C ARG A 406 2.05 16.25 -26.28
N ALA A 407 1.83 15.00 -25.89
CA ALA A 407 0.56 14.53 -25.36
C ALA A 407 0.13 15.32 -24.12
N TYR A 408 1.06 15.59 -23.19
CA TYR A 408 0.77 16.37 -21.99
C TYR A 408 0.62 17.89 -22.25
N ARG A 409 1.00 18.39 -23.44
CA ARG A 409 1.12 19.83 -23.67
C ARG A 409 -0.20 20.58 -23.50
N SER A 410 -1.31 20.01 -23.97
CA SER A 410 -2.63 20.64 -23.90
C SER A 410 -3.08 20.84 -22.45
N PHE A 411 -2.90 19.83 -21.59
CA PHE A 411 -3.15 19.92 -20.15
C PHE A 411 -2.28 21.00 -19.49
N TRP A 412 -0.99 21.04 -19.82
CA TRP A 412 -0.09 22.08 -19.32
C TRP A 412 -0.55 23.49 -19.70
N ASP A 413 -0.89 23.70 -20.98
CA ASP A 413 -1.33 25.02 -21.48
C ASP A 413 -2.64 25.49 -20.82
N LYS A 414 -3.58 24.57 -20.55
CA LYS A 414 -4.78 24.86 -19.76
C LYS A 414 -4.44 25.36 -18.37
N LEU A 415 -3.58 24.65 -17.66
CA LEU A 415 -3.17 25.01 -16.30
C LEU A 415 -2.46 26.37 -16.27
N GLN A 416 -1.55 26.63 -17.21
CA GLN A 416 -0.87 27.94 -17.33
C GLN A 416 -1.83 29.07 -17.69
N GLY A 417 -2.91 28.76 -18.42
CA GLY A 417 -4.03 29.67 -18.69
C GLY A 417 -4.96 29.90 -17.49
N GLY A 418 -4.70 29.28 -16.34
CA GLY A 418 -5.53 29.38 -15.13
C GLY A 418 -6.77 28.50 -15.15
N HIS A 419 -6.82 27.49 -16.01
CA HIS A 419 -7.92 26.55 -16.13
C HIS A 419 -7.49 25.16 -15.66
N LYS A 420 -8.09 24.68 -14.56
CA LYS A 420 -7.82 23.33 -14.04
C LYS A 420 -8.60 22.27 -14.80
N THR A 421 -7.97 21.12 -15.01
CA THR A 421 -8.51 19.92 -15.67
C THR A 421 -8.79 18.81 -14.65
N TRP A 422 -9.45 17.73 -15.06
CA TRP A 422 -9.66 16.56 -14.19
C TRP A 422 -8.34 15.91 -13.73
N MET A 423 -7.26 15.97 -14.51
CA MET A 423 -5.93 15.52 -14.09
C MET A 423 -5.33 16.39 -12.98
N ASP A 424 -5.66 17.69 -12.94
CA ASP A 424 -5.28 18.54 -11.82
C ASP A 424 -6.05 18.19 -10.54
N ALA A 425 -7.29 17.68 -10.66
CA ALA A 425 -8.04 17.18 -9.50
C ALA A 425 -7.36 15.97 -8.88
N MET A 426 -6.84 15.06 -9.72
CA MET A 426 -6.05 13.91 -9.27
C MET A 426 -4.77 14.34 -8.57
N LEU A 427 -4.00 15.27 -9.15
CA LEU A 427 -2.79 15.82 -8.53
C LEU A 427 -3.09 16.46 -7.18
N ASP A 428 -4.12 17.31 -7.12
CA ASP A 428 -4.50 18.00 -5.89
C ASP A 428 -4.92 17.00 -4.80
N ALA A 429 -5.73 15.99 -5.16
CA ALA A 429 -6.13 14.95 -4.23
C ALA A 429 -4.93 14.09 -3.76
N GLY A 430 -4.01 13.77 -4.67
CA GLY A 430 -2.77 13.08 -4.34
C GLY A 430 -1.86 13.88 -3.41
N ARG A 431 -1.84 15.21 -3.50
CA ARG A 431 -1.10 16.06 -2.56
C ARG A 431 -1.79 16.22 -1.21
N GLU A 432 -3.12 16.23 -1.22
CA GLU A 432 -3.93 16.49 -0.03
C GLU A 432 -4.08 15.25 0.87
N TYR A 433 -4.19 14.07 0.28
CA TYR A 433 -4.55 12.84 0.99
C TYR A 433 -3.43 11.81 1.08
N HIS A 434 -3.55 10.93 2.07
CA HIS A 434 -2.58 9.88 2.40
C HIS A 434 -2.77 8.56 1.66
N TYR A 435 -3.71 8.47 0.73
CA TYR A 435 -3.90 7.26 -0.05
C TYR A 435 -2.99 7.22 -1.29
N VAL A 436 -2.76 6.02 -1.82
CA VAL A 436 -2.06 5.81 -3.09
C VAL A 436 -3.07 5.75 -4.25
N GLN A 437 -2.83 6.47 -5.33
CA GLN A 437 -3.56 6.32 -6.59
C GLN A 437 -2.99 5.12 -7.36
N VAL A 438 -3.82 4.08 -7.53
CA VAL A 438 -3.43 2.84 -8.20
C VAL A 438 -4.10 2.83 -9.57
N ILE A 439 -3.31 3.04 -10.62
CA ILE A 439 -3.77 3.45 -11.95
C ILE A 439 -3.41 2.40 -12.99
N GLY A 440 -4.38 1.91 -13.77
CA GLY A 440 -4.08 1.08 -14.94
C GLY A 440 -3.25 1.82 -15.99
N SER A 441 -2.24 1.17 -16.58
CA SER A 441 -1.32 1.82 -17.53
C SER A 441 -1.92 2.10 -18.91
N GLY A 442 -3.03 1.47 -19.29
CA GLY A 442 -3.58 1.51 -20.64
C GLY A 442 -3.39 0.18 -21.38
N ASN A 443 -4.22 -0.06 -22.39
CA ASN A 443 -4.32 -1.37 -23.07
C ASN A 443 -3.60 -1.40 -24.44
N GLY A 444 -2.77 -0.41 -24.76
CA GLY A 444 -2.03 -0.36 -26.02
C GLY A 444 -0.73 -1.16 -25.93
N SER A 445 -0.70 -2.35 -26.53
CA SER A 445 0.47 -3.26 -26.47
C SER A 445 1.73 -2.70 -27.14
N GLU A 446 1.61 -1.67 -27.97
CA GLU A 446 2.74 -0.99 -28.59
C GLU A 446 3.11 0.33 -27.88
N ASP A 447 2.38 0.74 -26.84
CA ASP A 447 2.64 1.98 -26.14
C ASP A 447 3.93 1.87 -25.32
N ALA A 448 4.85 2.82 -25.53
CA ALA A 448 6.12 2.85 -24.80
C ALA A 448 5.99 3.29 -23.34
N ASN A 449 4.94 4.04 -23.02
CA ASN A 449 4.66 4.55 -21.69
C ASN A 449 3.20 4.30 -21.31
N PRO A 450 2.84 4.41 -20.02
CA PRO A 450 1.46 4.48 -19.58
C PRO A 450 0.69 5.62 -20.25
N MET A 451 -0.64 5.56 -20.21
CA MET A 451 -1.47 6.73 -20.52
C MET A 451 -1.17 7.89 -19.55
N LEU A 452 -1.39 9.13 -19.99
CA LEU A 452 -0.96 10.36 -19.30
C LEU A 452 -1.25 10.40 -17.79
N ARG A 453 -2.38 9.86 -17.35
CA ARG A 453 -2.78 9.75 -15.94
C ARG A 453 -1.74 9.02 -15.07
N GLY A 454 -1.17 7.93 -15.60
CA GLY A 454 -0.14 7.15 -14.92
C GLY A 454 1.23 7.82 -14.89
N ASP A 455 1.51 8.68 -15.87
CA ASP A 455 2.81 9.36 -16.04
C ASP A 455 2.90 10.69 -15.31
N MET A 456 1.90 11.06 -14.51
CA MET A 456 1.89 12.33 -13.78
C MET A 456 3.15 12.56 -12.92
N PRO A 457 3.72 11.57 -12.22
CA PRO A 457 4.96 11.77 -11.47
C PRO A 457 6.17 12.19 -12.33
N PHE A 458 6.18 11.88 -13.63
CA PHE A 458 7.23 12.37 -14.53
C PHE A 458 7.21 13.90 -14.66
N PHE A 459 6.01 14.50 -14.66
CA PHE A 459 5.83 15.95 -14.72
C PHE A 459 5.78 16.61 -13.33
N TYR A 460 5.36 15.86 -12.31
CA TYR A 460 5.20 16.29 -10.92
C TYR A 460 5.84 15.28 -9.95
N PRO A 461 7.17 15.30 -9.78
CA PRO A 461 7.87 14.29 -8.97
C PRO A 461 7.45 14.28 -7.50
N ASP A 462 6.86 15.37 -7.00
CA ASP A 462 6.40 15.48 -5.61
C ASP A 462 5.26 14.51 -5.25
N VAL A 463 4.57 13.93 -6.24
CA VAL A 463 3.48 12.97 -6.00
C VAL A 463 3.87 11.50 -6.18
N GLU A 464 5.11 11.20 -6.58
CA GLU A 464 5.54 9.84 -6.97
C GLU A 464 5.25 8.77 -5.89
N SER A 465 5.50 9.09 -4.62
CA SER A 465 5.29 8.16 -3.50
C SER A 465 3.82 7.77 -3.30
N ARG A 466 2.89 8.47 -3.94
CA ARG A 466 1.44 8.27 -3.87
C ARG A 466 0.85 7.82 -5.20
N TRP A 467 1.69 7.46 -6.19
CA TRP A 467 1.28 6.92 -7.48
C TRP A 467 1.77 5.50 -7.65
N LEU A 468 0.91 4.60 -8.11
CA LEU A 468 1.30 3.26 -8.52
C LEU A 468 0.62 2.93 -9.85
N VAL A 469 1.40 2.82 -10.91
CA VAL A 469 0.93 2.39 -12.22
C VAL A 469 0.91 0.87 -12.30
N VAL A 470 -0.14 0.31 -12.89
CA VAL A 470 -0.30 -1.13 -13.06
C VAL A 470 -0.44 -1.47 -14.53
N THR A 471 0.59 -2.12 -15.09
CA THR A 471 0.49 -2.83 -16.38
C THR A 471 0.06 -4.28 -16.13
N GLY A 472 -0.12 -5.08 -17.18
CA GLY A 472 -0.64 -6.44 -17.07
C GLY A 472 0.19 -7.51 -17.78
N PHE A 473 0.14 -8.71 -17.21
CA PHE A 473 0.61 -9.93 -17.85
C PHE A 473 -0.47 -11.02 -17.87
N ASP A 474 -0.42 -11.86 -18.90
CA ASP A 474 -1.35 -12.98 -19.10
C ASP A 474 -0.93 -14.25 -18.33
N GLU A 475 -1.73 -15.32 -18.42
CA GLU A 475 -1.43 -16.60 -17.74
C GLU A 475 -0.09 -17.24 -18.16
N SER A 476 0.43 -16.90 -19.34
CA SER A 476 1.75 -17.35 -19.80
C SER A 476 2.91 -16.60 -19.14
N GLY A 477 2.60 -15.48 -18.48
CA GLY A 477 3.56 -14.55 -17.90
C GLY A 477 4.05 -13.48 -18.87
N ALA A 478 3.46 -13.38 -20.07
CA ALA A 478 3.84 -12.37 -21.05
C ALA A 478 3.24 -11.00 -20.70
N GLN A 479 4.05 -9.94 -20.81
CA GLN A 479 3.59 -8.56 -20.77
C GLN A 479 2.75 -8.25 -22.02
N VAL A 480 1.53 -7.73 -21.87
CA VAL A 480 0.56 -7.64 -22.99
C VAL A 480 -0.08 -6.27 -23.23
N TYR A 481 0.24 -5.24 -22.43
CA TYR A 481 -0.39 -3.92 -22.48
C TYR A 481 0.62 -2.76 -22.56
N SER A 482 0.21 -1.52 -22.27
CA SER A 482 1.13 -0.37 -22.30
C SER A 482 2.28 -0.59 -21.30
N GLN A 483 3.52 -0.38 -21.75
CA GLN A 483 4.70 -0.62 -20.94
C GLN A 483 4.84 0.39 -19.80
N CYS A 484 5.64 0.06 -18.78
CA CYS A 484 5.87 0.96 -17.65
C CYS A 484 6.58 2.27 -18.05
N GLY A 485 7.28 2.35 -19.19
CA GLY A 485 7.80 3.63 -19.65
C GLY A 485 8.63 4.39 -18.61
N VAL A 486 8.54 5.71 -18.69
CA VAL A 486 9.07 6.63 -17.68
C VAL A 486 8.61 6.31 -16.25
N ALA A 487 7.48 5.61 -16.07
CA ALA A 487 6.95 5.16 -14.80
C ALA A 487 7.64 3.93 -14.19
N LYS A 488 8.78 3.46 -14.72
CA LYS A 488 9.48 2.28 -14.19
C LYS A 488 9.73 2.27 -12.68
N TRP A 489 9.82 3.45 -12.03
CA TRP A 489 10.04 3.59 -10.58
C TRP A 489 8.77 3.52 -9.73
N TRP A 490 7.61 3.66 -10.36
CA TRP A 490 6.30 3.61 -9.71
C TRP A 490 5.33 2.69 -10.45
N CYS A 491 5.84 1.70 -11.18
CA CYS A 491 5.04 0.78 -11.98
C CYS A 491 5.24 -0.66 -11.52
N ILE A 492 4.17 -1.45 -11.57
CA ILE A 492 4.16 -2.89 -11.27
C ILE A 492 3.27 -3.62 -12.29
N MET A 493 3.48 -4.92 -12.43
CA MET A 493 2.66 -5.76 -13.31
C MET A 493 1.68 -6.62 -12.49
N GLY A 494 0.40 -6.60 -12.85
CA GLY A 494 -0.65 -7.46 -12.28
C GLY A 494 -1.12 -8.54 -13.27
N GLY A 495 -1.84 -9.55 -12.77
CA GLY A 495 -2.44 -10.57 -13.63
C GLY A 495 -3.71 -10.04 -14.32
N THR A 496 -3.91 -10.40 -15.59
CA THR A 496 -5.10 -10.07 -16.40
C THR A 496 -5.88 -11.32 -16.82
N GLY A 497 -7.05 -11.16 -17.43
CA GLY A 497 -7.75 -12.28 -18.06
C GLY A 497 -8.28 -13.30 -17.04
N MET A 498 -9.12 -12.85 -16.11
CA MET A 498 -9.69 -13.69 -15.07
C MET A 498 -11.21 -13.47 -14.95
N PRO A 499 -11.98 -14.47 -14.49
CA PRO A 499 -13.41 -14.32 -14.29
C PRO A 499 -13.74 -13.23 -13.27
N SER A 500 -14.83 -12.49 -13.51
CA SER A 500 -15.31 -11.48 -12.57
C SER A 500 -16.83 -11.39 -12.49
N THR A 501 -17.34 -10.56 -11.58
CA THR A 501 -18.77 -10.23 -11.41
C THR A 501 -19.35 -9.50 -12.61
N HIS A 502 -20.66 -9.62 -12.84
CA HIS A 502 -21.38 -8.94 -13.92
C HIS A 502 -22.66 -8.27 -13.39
N VAL A 503 -23.06 -7.12 -13.96
CA VAL A 503 -24.27 -6.37 -13.53
C VAL A 503 -25.61 -7.12 -13.74
N LEU A 504 -25.58 -8.30 -14.37
CA LEU A 504 -26.75 -9.16 -14.54
C LEU A 504 -26.85 -10.22 -13.42
N GLY A 505 -26.03 -10.10 -12.36
CA GLY A 505 -26.01 -11.00 -11.21
C GLY A 505 -25.22 -12.30 -11.42
N GLY A 506 -24.48 -12.42 -12.53
CA GLY A 506 -23.65 -13.56 -12.90
C GLY A 506 -22.17 -13.20 -13.04
N TYR A 507 -21.45 -13.96 -13.87
CA TYR A 507 -20.01 -13.77 -14.05
C TYR A 507 -19.65 -13.52 -15.51
N VAL A 508 -18.67 -12.64 -15.74
CA VAL A 508 -17.94 -12.57 -17.00
C VAL A 508 -16.78 -13.57 -16.92
N PRO A 509 -16.60 -14.48 -17.90
CA PRO A 509 -15.59 -15.54 -17.80
C PRO A 509 -14.16 -15.05 -18.02
N ASN A 510 -13.97 -13.89 -18.65
CA ASN A 510 -12.66 -13.36 -19.00
C ASN A 510 -12.65 -11.83 -18.98
N SER A 511 -12.58 -11.25 -17.77
CA SER A 511 -12.27 -9.83 -17.61
C SER A 511 -10.78 -9.64 -17.91
N ASN A 512 -10.46 -8.74 -18.84
CA ASN A 512 -9.08 -8.49 -19.26
C ASN A 512 -8.81 -6.99 -19.35
N GLY A 513 -7.53 -6.65 -19.51
CA GLY A 513 -7.00 -5.30 -19.54
C GLY A 513 -6.10 -5.01 -18.35
N THR A 514 -5.41 -3.87 -18.42
CA THR A 514 -4.82 -3.25 -17.22
C THR A 514 -5.89 -2.94 -16.18
N SER A 515 -7.14 -2.75 -16.62
CA SER A 515 -8.32 -2.65 -15.77
C SER A 515 -8.44 -3.83 -14.81
N THR A 516 -8.20 -5.08 -15.25
CA THR A 516 -8.21 -6.29 -14.41
C THR A 516 -6.95 -6.40 -13.53
N SER A 517 -5.82 -5.96 -14.06
CA SER A 517 -4.52 -6.01 -13.36
C SER A 517 -4.47 -5.04 -12.18
N THR A 518 -5.12 -3.89 -12.30
CA THR A 518 -5.18 -2.84 -11.26
C THR A 518 -5.83 -3.31 -9.95
N PRO A 519 -7.07 -3.88 -9.93
CA PRO A 519 -7.68 -4.43 -8.73
C PRO A 519 -6.97 -5.69 -8.22
N ASN A 520 -6.29 -6.44 -9.10
CA ASN A 520 -5.43 -7.54 -8.69
C ASN A 520 -4.31 -7.03 -7.76
N ILE A 521 -3.66 -5.93 -8.14
CA ILE A 521 -2.60 -5.27 -7.35
C ILE A 521 -3.15 -4.52 -6.13
N SER A 522 -4.26 -3.79 -6.28
CA SER A 522 -4.94 -3.12 -5.16
C SER A 522 -5.30 -4.11 -4.05
N GLY A 523 -5.70 -5.33 -4.43
CA GLY A 523 -5.94 -6.41 -3.48
C GLY A 523 -4.68 -6.84 -2.73
N ALA A 524 -3.55 -6.99 -3.42
CA ALA A 524 -2.28 -7.31 -2.79
C ALA A 524 -1.85 -6.21 -1.79
N MET A 525 -2.02 -4.93 -2.14
CA MET A 525 -1.78 -3.82 -1.21
C MET A 525 -2.65 -3.93 0.05
N ALA A 526 -3.92 -4.33 -0.09
CA ALA A 526 -4.79 -4.52 1.07
C ALA A 526 -4.35 -5.68 1.97
N LEU A 527 -3.81 -6.77 1.40
CA LEU A 527 -3.24 -7.86 2.19
C LEU A 527 -1.99 -7.38 2.97
N ILE A 528 -1.11 -6.60 2.34
CA ILE A 528 0.06 -6.00 2.99
C ILE A 528 -0.38 -5.06 4.12
N ALA A 529 -1.36 -4.19 3.87
CA ALA A 529 -1.87 -3.24 4.86
C ALA A 529 -2.51 -3.93 6.07
N GLN A 530 -3.26 -5.02 5.86
CA GLN A 530 -3.78 -5.81 6.98
C GLN A 530 -2.65 -6.48 7.78
N ARG A 531 -1.61 -6.95 7.10
CA ARG A 531 -0.46 -7.57 7.77
C ARG A 531 0.32 -6.57 8.63
N PHE A 532 0.46 -5.34 8.14
CA PHE A 532 1.24 -4.28 8.75
C PHE A 532 0.37 -3.03 8.97
N PRO A 533 -0.60 -3.07 9.90
CA PRO A 533 -1.59 -1.99 10.08
C PRO A 533 -1.00 -0.67 10.58
N TRP A 534 0.28 -0.63 10.95
CA TRP A 534 1.01 0.58 11.32
C TRP A 534 1.69 1.27 10.14
N MET A 535 1.72 0.65 8.95
CA MET A 535 2.31 1.25 7.76
C MET A 535 1.40 2.34 7.20
N THR A 536 2.02 3.43 6.71
CA THR A 536 1.31 4.37 5.85
C THR A 536 1.06 3.73 4.49
N SER A 537 0.12 4.28 3.71
CA SER A 537 -0.18 3.78 2.37
C SER A 537 1.03 3.81 1.44
N GLU A 538 1.90 4.83 1.57
CA GLU A 538 3.15 4.93 0.81
C GLU A 538 4.13 3.81 1.20
N GLN A 539 4.22 3.46 2.48
CA GLN A 539 5.04 2.33 2.94
C GLN A 539 4.49 0.99 2.44
N VAL A 540 3.16 0.82 2.40
CA VAL A 540 2.51 -0.36 1.81
C VAL A 540 2.87 -0.51 0.33
N ARG A 541 2.80 0.58 -0.44
CA ARG A 541 3.23 0.63 -1.84
C ARG A 541 4.72 0.28 -1.99
N GLU A 542 5.58 0.82 -1.12
CA GLU A 542 7.02 0.57 -1.19
C GLU A 542 7.36 -0.89 -0.91
N VAL A 543 6.72 -1.51 0.09
CA VAL A 543 6.85 -2.95 0.35
C VAL A 543 6.43 -3.76 -0.87
N LEU A 544 5.31 -3.39 -1.51
CA LEU A 544 4.84 -4.07 -2.71
C LEU A 544 5.88 -4.01 -3.85
N LEU A 545 6.43 -2.82 -4.14
CA LEU A 545 7.42 -2.63 -5.21
C LEU A 545 8.73 -3.39 -4.91
N THR A 546 9.24 -3.27 -3.69
CA THR A 546 10.54 -3.84 -3.29
C THR A 546 10.53 -5.35 -3.08
N THR A 547 9.35 -5.96 -2.92
CA THR A 547 9.19 -7.41 -2.74
C THR A 547 8.63 -8.13 -3.98
N SER A 548 8.41 -7.40 -5.06
CA SER A 548 8.00 -7.97 -6.35
C SER A 548 9.05 -8.96 -6.87
N THR A 549 8.60 -10.10 -7.42
CA THR A 549 9.47 -11.24 -7.78
C THR A 549 10.17 -11.09 -9.13
N LEU A 550 9.72 -10.14 -9.96
CA LEU A 550 10.30 -9.78 -11.25
C LEU A 550 10.59 -8.28 -11.22
N GLN A 551 11.85 -7.95 -10.94
CA GLN A 551 12.32 -6.57 -10.94
C GLN A 551 12.99 -6.26 -12.27
N LEU A 552 12.60 -5.15 -12.91
CA LEU A 552 13.38 -4.58 -13.99
C LEU A 552 14.78 -4.27 -13.47
N GLN A 553 15.81 -4.38 -14.32
CA GLN A 553 17.16 -3.99 -13.93
C GLN A 553 17.17 -2.53 -13.46
N ASP A 554 17.66 -2.31 -12.24
CA ASP A 554 17.88 -1.00 -11.64
C ASP A 554 19.11 -0.32 -12.27
N ASP A 555 18.95 0.09 -13.53
CA ASP A 555 19.96 0.86 -14.28
C ASP A 555 19.34 2.20 -14.74
N PRO A 556 19.85 3.34 -14.23
CA PRO A 556 19.39 4.65 -14.65
C PRO A 556 19.71 4.98 -16.12
N SER A 557 20.65 4.24 -16.75
CA SER A 557 21.01 4.37 -18.17
C SER A 557 20.17 3.50 -19.11
N LEU A 558 19.46 2.50 -18.57
CA LEU A 558 18.44 1.77 -19.33
C LEU A 558 17.25 2.70 -19.55
N VAL A 559 17.23 3.32 -20.72
CA VAL A 559 16.07 4.07 -21.19
C VAL A 559 14.98 3.09 -21.57
N VAL A 560 13.76 3.46 -21.19
CA VAL A 560 12.60 2.59 -21.19
C VAL A 560 12.17 2.33 -22.62
N GLY A 561 12.07 1.05 -22.98
CA GLY A 561 11.67 0.59 -24.32
C GLY A 561 12.35 -0.71 -24.76
N ASN A 562 13.50 -1.07 -24.17
CA ASN A 562 14.24 -2.29 -24.56
C ASN A 562 14.12 -3.47 -23.58
N THR A 563 13.50 -3.27 -22.42
CA THR A 563 13.35 -4.34 -21.42
C THR A 563 11.90 -4.78 -21.36
N VAL A 564 11.65 -5.93 -21.98
CA VAL A 564 10.52 -6.81 -21.64
C VAL A 564 10.80 -7.31 -20.22
N GLY A 565 9.94 -6.96 -19.27
CA GLY A 565 9.97 -7.48 -17.90
C GLY A 565 9.40 -8.89 -17.84
#